data_AF-A0A4Q4XVI1-F1
#
_entry.id   AF-A0A4Q4XVI1-F1
#
_cell.length_a   1.000
_cell.length_b   1.000
_cell.length_c   1.000
_cell.angle_alpha   90.00
_cell.angle_beta   90.00
_cell.angle_gamma   90.00
#
_symmetry.space_group_name_H-M   'P 1'
#
loop_
_entity.id
_entity.type
_entity.pdbx_description
1 polymer ?
#
loop_
_entity_poly.entity_id
_entity_poly.type
_entity_poly.pdbx_seq_one_letter_code
_entity_poly.pdbx_strand_id
1 'polypeptide(L)'
;MTMPASAEQQLGGPNGGAADVHKTPASSWVGHEGAAAFDLRSDTITTPTAAMLAAIQQTTLLDDVLQEDPTTAELEAHVAALTGKEAGLFVLSGTMGNQVALRSLLTQPPYGVLCDHRSHIIKYEAGGVSSLTGATVQPIAPSNGQYLTLEDISAHAVLDDGDVHACPTRVISLENSLNGLVMPLSETRRISDWARAQSLRLHCDGARLWEVVAAADGAASLRDFAACFDTVSLRWAAACGSRAWWRRRRAWPST
;
A
#
# COMPACT_ATOMS: atom_id res chain seq x y z
N MET A 1 18.55 -20.04 76.45
CA MET A 1 18.37 -20.48 75.04
C MET A 1 19.49 -19.81 74.25
N THR A 2 20.10 -20.59 73.35
CA THR A 2 21.15 -20.24 72.35
C THR A 2 22.60 -19.98 72.81
N MET A 3 23.44 -20.95 72.42
CA MET A 3 24.92 -20.96 72.32
C MET A 3 25.43 -20.07 71.16
N PRO A 4 26.73 -19.72 71.11
CA PRO A 4 27.39 -19.05 69.99
C PRO A 4 28.10 -20.05 69.04
N ALA A 5 28.28 -19.69 67.76
CA ALA A 5 29.15 -20.35 66.76
C ALA A 5 29.53 -19.29 65.71
N SER A 6 30.77 -18.79 65.65
CA SER A 6 32.00 -19.31 65.01
C SER A 6 32.12 -19.06 63.50
N ALA A 7 33.10 -18.21 63.18
CA ALA A 7 33.96 -18.01 62.00
C ALA A 7 33.74 -18.69 60.63
N GLU A 8 33.95 -17.84 59.60
CA GLU A 8 34.59 -18.03 58.28
C GLU A 8 34.04 -19.04 57.26
N GLN A 9 33.67 -18.54 56.08
CA GLN A 9 34.35 -18.88 54.82
C GLN A 9 33.94 -17.96 53.67
N GLN A 10 34.95 -17.26 53.14
CA GLN A 10 34.92 -16.51 51.89
C GLN A 10 35.13 -17.51 50.74
N LEU A 11 34.18 -17.60 49.81
CA LEU A 11 34.35 -18.35 48.56
C LEU A 11 34.07 -17.41 47.39
N GLY A 12 35.13 -17.12 46.64
CA GLY A 12 35.07 -16.37 45.40
C GLY A 12 34.73 -17.24 44.19
N GLY A 13 34.21 -16.58 43.16
CA GLY A 13 34.17 -17.04 41.77
C GLY A 13 32.93 -16.56 41.02
N PRO A 14 32.95 -16.45 39.68
CA PRO A 14 34.04 -16.03 38.80
C PRO A 14 33.65 -14.81 37.91
N ASN A 15 34.66 -14.18 37.32
CA ASN A 15 34.52 -13.26 36.18
C ASN A 15 33.65 -13.88 35.08
N GLY A 16 32.49 -13.28 34.80
CA GLY A 16 31.64 -13.57 33.65
C GLY A 16 31.50 -12.32 32.81
N GLY A 17 32.11 -12.30 31.63
CA GLY A 17 32.14 -11.16 30.73
C GLY A 17 30.75 -10.64 30.38
N ALA A 18 30.64 -9.32 30.29
CA ALA A 18 29.50 -8.66 29.69
C ALA A 18 29.42 -9.06 28.20
N ALA A 19 28.62 -10.08 27.90
CA ALA A 19 28.17 -10.36 26.56
C ALA A 19 27.10 -9.31 26.23
N ASP A 20 27.50 -8.31 25.46
CA ASP A 20 26.61 -7.36 24.80
C ASP A 20 25.82 -8.14 23.73
N VAL A 21 24.68 -8.71 24.13
CA VAL A 21 23.77 -9.38 23.22
C VAL A 21 22.92 -8.30 22.57
N HIS A 22 23.34 -7.86 21.39
CA HIS A 22 22.46 -7.26 20.40
C HIS A 22 21.23 -8.15 20.25
N LYS A 23 20.16 -7.86 20.99
CA LYS A 23 18.85 -8.48 20.80
C LYS A 23 18.34 -8.01 19.46
N THR A 24 18.44 -8.87 18.46
CA THR A 24 17.60 -8.77 17.25
C THR A 24 16.18 -8.52 17.71
N PRO A 25 15.49 -7.46 17.24
CA PRO A 25 14.13 -7.21 17.67
C PRO A 25 13.28 -8.45 17.36
N ALA A 26 12.64 -9.01 18.39
CA ALA A 26 11.78 -10.16 18.21
C ALA A 26 10.69 -9.80 17.21
N SER A 27 10.59 -10.54 16.09
CA SER A 27 9.55 -10.29 15.10
C SER A 27 8.18 -10.41 15.78
N SER A 28 7.29 -9.44 15.56
CA SER A 28 5.91 -9.50 16.05
C SER A 28 5.03 -10.50 15.27
N TRP A 29 5.62 -11.28 14.35
CA TRP A 29 4.95 -12.25 13.52
C TRP A 29 4.46 -13.43 14.33
N VAL A 30 3.13 -13.61 14.38
CA VAL A 30 2.44 -14.68 15.12
C VAL A 30 2.33 -16.00 14.35
N GLY A 31 2.67 -16.00 13.06
CA GLY A 31 2.73 -17.19 12.22
C GLY A 31 1.51 -18.09 12.28
N HIS A 32 1.76 -19.39 12.50
CA HIS A 32 0.73 -20.43 12.49
C HIS A 32 -0.23 -20.39 13.69
N GLU A 33 0.08 -19.59 14.72
CA GLU A 33 -0.74 -19.45 15.93
C GLU A 33 -1.85 -18.40 15.74
N GLY A 34 -1.78 -17.59 14.69
CA GLY A 34 -2.77 -16.56 14.40
C GLY A 34 -4.09 -17.13 13.85
N ALA A 35 -5.20 -16.45 14.12
CA ALA A 35 -6.52 -16.85 13.62
C ALA A 35 -6.64 -16.88 12.08
N ALA A 36 -5.70 -16.25 11.36
CA ALA A 36 -5.60 -16.24 9.90
C ALA A 36 -4.60 -17.27 9.33
N ALA A 37 -3.89 -18.03 10.16
CA ALA A 37 -2.74 -18.88 9.78
C ALA A 37 -2.99 -19.84 8.59
N PHE A 38 -4.22 -20.33 8.45
CA PHE A 38 -4.60 -21.30 7.42
C PHE A 38 -5.71 -20.79 6.49
N ASP A 39 -6.00 -19.48 6.52
CA ASP A 39 -7.00 -18.87 5.64
C ASP A 39 -6.34 -18.31 4.38
N LEU A 40 -6.26 -19.15 3.35
CA LEU A 40 -5.61 -18.83 2.07
C LEU A 40 -6.54 -18.11 1.08
N ARG A 41 -7.70 -17.60 1.52
CA ARG A 41 -8.64 -16.90 0.62
C ARG A 41 -8.08 -15.56 0.16
N SER A 42 -7.42 -14.84 1.06
CA SER A 42 -6.76 -13.55 0.79
C SER A 42 -5.96 -13.10 2.02
N ASP A 43 -4.87 -12.40 1.76
CA ASP A 43 -4.12 -11.58 2.72
C ASP A 43 -4.96 -10.57 3.52
N THR A 44 -6.14 -10.15 3.03
CA THR A 44 -7.07 -9.28 3.78
C THR A 44 -7.69 -9.92 5.01
N ILE A 45 -7.48 -11.23 5.22
CA ILE A 45 -7.98 -11.95 6.40
C ILE A 45 -7.08 -11.75 7.62
N THR A 46 -5.91 -11.12 7.48
CA THR A 46 -4.98 -10.84 8.59
C THR A 46 -5.67 -10.26 9.83
N THR A 47 -5.11 -10.58 10.99
CA THR A 47 -5.57 -10.13 12.29
C THR A 47 -4.47 -9.34 12.99
N PRO A 48 -4.80 -8.23 13.67
CA PRO A 48 -3.80 -7.45 14.40
C PRO A 48 -3.02 -8.30 15.39
N THR A 49 -1.71 -8.08 15.47
CA THR A 49 -0.84 -8.72 16.47
C THR A 49 -1.06 -8.09 17.85
N ALA A 50 -0.57 -8.72 18.92
CA ALA A 50 -0.67 -8.15 20.27
C ALA A 50 -0.01 -6.76 20.37
N ALA A 51 1.13 -6.56 19.68
CA ALA A 51 1.80 -5.26 19.63
C ALA A 51 0.94 -4.21 18.90
N MET A 52 0.26 -4.57 17.81
CA MET A 52 -0.66 -3.67 17.12
C MET A 52 -1.87 -3.31 17.98
N LEU A 53 -2.43 -4.28 18.72
CA LEU A 53 -3.53 -4.02 19.65
C LEU A 53 -3.10 -3.08 20.78
N ALA A 54 -1.89 -3.25 21.32
CA ALA A 54 -1.33 -2.34 22.32
C ALA A 54 -1.13 -0.91 21.77
N ALA A 55 -0.67 -0.78 20.52
CA ALA A 55 -0.55 0.53 19.85
C ALA A 55 -1.93 1.19 19.67
N ILE A 56 -2.95 0.43 19.24
CA ILE A 56 -4.33 0.93 19.11
C ILE A 56 -4.86 1.40 20.47
N GLN A 57 -4.54 0.71 21.57
CA GLN A 57 -4.98 1.14 22.90
C GLN A 57 -4.36 2.46 23.36
N GLN A 58 -3.24 2.88 22.75
CA GLN A 58 -2.49 4.08 23.10
C GLN A 58 -2.65 5.22 22.07
N THR A 59 -3.44 5.02 21.02
CA THR A 59 -3.65 6.01 19.95
C THR A 59 -4.40 7.25 20.45
N THR A 60 -4.20 8.37 19.77
CA THR A 60 -5.09 9.53 19.89
C THR A 60 -6.43 9.29 19.18
N LEU A 61 -7.47 9.99 19.65
CA LEU A 61 -8.85 9.91 19.13
C LEU A 61 -9.40 11.31 18.88
N LEU A 62 -8.54 12.21 18.40
CA LEU A 62 -8.88 13.61 18.17
C LEU A 62 -9.51 13.80 16.78
N ASP A 63 -9.91 15.03 16.47
CA ASP A 63 -10.62 15.34 15.24
C ASP A 63 -9.66 15.48 14.05
N ASP A 64 -9.77 14.54 13.10
CA ASP A 64 -8.97 14.52 11.88
C ASP A 64 -9.39 15.61 10.86
N VAL A 65 -10.67 15.99 10.84
CA VAL A 65 -11.16 17.05 9.93
C VAL A 65 -10.56 18.40 10.28
N LEU A 66 -10.33 18.64 11.58
CA LEU A 66 -9.63 19.82 12.09
C LEU A 66 -8.11 19.68 12.11
N GLN A 67 -7.56 18.54 11.67
CA GLN A 67 -6.13 18.21 11.70
C GLN A 67 -5.53 18.26 13.11
N GLU A 68 -6.31 17.86 14.11
CA GLU A 68 -5.91 17.87 15.52
C GLU A 68 -5.38 16.51 15.99
N ASP A 69 -5.53 15.43 15.20
CA ASP A 69 -5.04 14.10 15.56
C ASP A 69 -3.57 13.88 15.18
N PRO A 70 -2.64 13.86 16.16
CA PRO A 70 -1.22 13.70 15.87
C PRO A 70 -0.88 12.30 15.38
N THR A 71 -1.63 11.25 15.76
CA THR A 71 -1.34 9.89 15.30
C THR A 71 -1.60 9.76 13.80
N THR A 72 -2.70 10.33 13.31
CA THR A 72 -2.99 10.36 11.87
C THR A 72 -1.95 11.19 11.13
N ALA A 73 -1.65 12.42 11.61
CA ALA A 73 -0.68 13.30 10.97
C ALA A 73 0.73 12.68 10.89
N GLU A 74 1.18 12.01 11.97
CA GLU A 74 2.46 11.30 12.01
C GLU A 74 2.49 10.12 11.03
N LEU A 75 1.40 9.34 10.93
CA LEU A 75 1.29 8.24 9.97
C LEU A 75 1.40 8.76 8.53
N GLU A 76 0.65 9.80 8.18
CA GLU A 76 0.66 10.39 6.86
C GLU A 76 2.03 10.96 6.48
N ALA A 77 2.65 11.71 7.39
CA ALA A 77 3.99 12.27 7.21
C ALA A 77 5.06 11.17 7.08
N HIS A 78 4.96 10.10 7.88
CA HIS A 78 5.88 8.97 7.83
C HIS A 78 5.80 8.25 6.47
N VAL A 79 4.58 7.96 5.99
CA VAL A 79 4.38 7.28 4.70
C VAL A 79 4.80 8.18 3.52
N ALA A 80 4.53 9.48 3.61
CA ALA A 80 5.03 10.46 2.63
C ALA A 80 6.56 10.44 2.57
N ALA A 81 7.24 10.45 3.71
CA ALA A 81 8.71 10.38 3.78
C ALA A 81 9.27 9.06 3.21
N LEU A 82 8.65 7.92 3.53
CA LEU A 82 9.04 6.60 3.01
C LEU A 82 8.94 6.52 1.49
N THR A 83 7.86 7.06 0.92
CA THR A 83 7.61 7.07 -0.53
C THR A 83 8.33 8.21 -1.25
N GLY A 84 8.84 9.20 -0.52
CA GLY A 84 9.38 10.43 -1.11
C GLY A 84 8.32 11.33 -1.73
N LYS A 85 7.05 11.19 -1.30
CA LYS A 85 5.95 12.08 -1.68
C LYS A 85 5.89 13.29 -0.75
N GLU A 86 5.27 14.35 -1.25
CA GLU A 86 5.12 15.61 -0.50
C GLU A 86 4.14 15.47 0.66
N ALA A 87 3.10 14.64 0.49
CA ALA A 87 2.06 14.43 1.48
C ALA A 87 1.50 13.00 1.40
N GLY A 88 0.89 12.55 2.50
CA GLY A 88 0.08 11.34 2.59
C GLY A 88 -1.35 11.69 2.96
N LEU A 89 -2.28 10.77 2.70
CA LEU A 89 -3.66 10.88 3.17
C LEU A 89 -4.13 9.49 3.63
N PHE A 90 -4.55 9.39 4.88
CA PHE A 90 -5.12 8.17 5.43
C PHE A 90 -6.59 8.05 5.00
N VAL A 91 -6.93 6.89 4.44
CA VAL A 91 -8.29 6.61 3.94
C VAL A 91 -8.75 5.23 4.39
N LEU A 92 -10.07 5.06 4.45
CA LEU A 92 -10.69 3.88 5.06
C LEU A 92 -10.51 2.58 4.26
N SER A 93 -10.23 2.67 2.96
CA SER A 93 -10.07 1.49 2.11
C SER A 93 -9.19 1.77 0.89
N GLY A 94 -8.62 0.70 0.31
CA GLY A 94 -7.87 0.81 -0.95
C GLY A 94 -8.73 1.36 -2.10
N THR A 95 -10.00 0.95 -2.18
CA THR A 95 -10.95 1.50 -3.15
C THR A 95 -11.13 3.01 -2.97
N MET A 96 -11.31 3.49 -1.73
CA MET A 96 -11.39 4.94 -1.48
C MET A 96 -10.09 5.65 -1.90
N GLY A 97 -8.93 5.05 -1.61
CA GLY A 97 -7.62 5.60 -2.03
C GLY A 97 -7.51 5.76 -3.54
N ASN A 98 -7.83 4.72 -4.30
CA ASN A 98 -7.83 4.77 -5.77
C ASN A 98 -8.81 5.82 -6.31
N GLN A 99 -10.03 5.87 -5.77
CA GLN A 99 -11.04 6.82 -6.22
C GLN A 99 -10.66 8.28 -5.91
N VAL A 100 -10.12 8.55 -4.73
CA VAL A 100 -9.62 9.88 -4.36
C VAL A 100 -8.43 10.27 -5.25
N ALA A 101 -7.47 9.37 -5.44
CA ALA A 101 -6.29 9.62 -6.26
C ALA A 101 -6.65 9.88 -7.74
N LEU A 102 -7.58 9.10 -8.30
CA LEU A 102 -8.04 9.32 -9.68
C LEU A 102 -8.84 10.61 -9.78
N ARG A 103 -9.72 10.92 -8.82
CA ARG A 103 -10.48 12.18 -8.83
C ARG A 103 -9.59 13.41 -8.70
N SER A 104 -8.49 13.34 -7.93
CA SER A 104 -7.54 14.46 -7.81
C SER A 104 -6.76 14.70 -9.11
N LEU A 105 -6.52 13.65 -9.90
CA LEU A 105 -5.87 13.75 -11.21
C LEU A 105 -6.85 14.11 -12.34
N LEU A 106 -8.15 13.82 -12.17
CA LEU A 106 -9.21 14.00 -13.16
C LEU A 106 -10.21 15.08 -12.70
N THR A 107 -9.83 16.34 -12.93
CA THR A 107 -10.61 17.50 -12.45
C THR A 107 -11.93 17.72 -13.20
N GLN A 108 -11.98 17.52 -14.52
CA GLN A 108 -13.17 17.73 -15.35
C GLN A 108 -13.24 16.76 -16.53
N PRO A 109 -14.41 16.28 -16.99
CA PRO A 109 -14.51 15.52 -18.25
C PRO A 109 -14.40 16.43 -19.49
N PRO A 110 -14.17 15.88 -20.70
CA PRO A 110 -14.04 14.46 -21.03
C PRO A 110 -12.58 13.99 -20.98
N TYR A 111 -12.26 13.00 -20.15
CA TYR A 111 -10.92 12.40 -20.09
C TYR A 111 -10.97 10.87 -19.96
N GLY A 112 -9.92 10.23 -20.47
CA GLY A 112 -9.71 8.79 -20.42
C GLY A 112 -8.74 8.37 -19.33
N VAL A 113 -8.98 7.19 -18.75
CA VAL A 113 -8.03 6.49 -17.87
C VAL A 113 -7.61 5.19 -18.55
N LEU A 114 -6.33 5.07 -18.90
CA LEU A 114 -5.77 3.87 -19.49
C LEU A 114 -5.22 2.95 -18.40
N CYS A 115 -5.58 1.66 -18.42
CA CYS A 115 -5.08 0.69 -17.44
C CYS A 115 -5.17 -0.76 -17.95
N ASP A 116 -4.62 -1.70 -17.19
CA ASP A 116 -4.72 -3.12 -17.51
C ASP A 116 -6.18 -3.60 -17.32
N HIS A 117 -6.68 -4.41 -18.23
CA HIS A 117 -8.03 -4.95 -18.16
C HIS A 117 -8.33 -5.78 -16.90
N ARG A 118 -7.27 -6.21 -16.17
CA ARG A 118 -7.38 -6.96 -14.91
C ARG A 118 -7.36 -6.06 -13.68
N SER A 119 -7.07 -4.77 -13.82
CA SER A 119 -6.86 -3.85 -12.70
C SER A 119 -8.09 -3.74 -11.78
N HIS A 120 -7.81 -3.53 -10.49
CA HIS A 120 -8.79 -3.45 -9.42
C HIS A 120 -9.81 -2.33 -9.65
N ILE A 121 -9.34 -1.18 -10.12
CA ILE A 121 -10.17 0.00 -10.44
C ILE A 121 -11.27 -0.28 -11.47
N ILE A 122 -11.11 -1.33 -12.29
CA ILE A 122 -12.14 -1.80 -13.23
C ILE A 122 -12.96 -2.92 -12.61
N LYS A 123 -12.29 -4.00 -12.17
CA LYS A 123 -12.97 -5.26 -11.85
C LYS A 123 -13.67 -5.26 -10.49
N TYR A 124 -13.13 -4.52 -9.53
CA TYR A 124 -13.44 -4.70 -8.11
C TYR A 124 -13.85 -3.41 -7.39
N GLU A 125 -14.15 -2.35 -8.14
CA GLU A 125 -14.58 -1.05 -7.60
C GLU A 125 -15.93 -0.59 -8.14
N ALA A 126 -16.73 -1.52 -8.65
CA ALA A 126 -18.11 -1.29 -9.09
C ALA A 126 -18.27 -0.14 -10.12
N GLY A 127 -17.28 0.05 -10.99
CA GLY A 127 -17.28 1.14 -11.98
C GLY A 127 -17.06 2.53 -11.37
N GLY A 128 -16.54 2.61 -10.14
CA GLY A 128 -16.38 3.84 -9.38
C GLY A 128 -15.68 4.96 -10.16
N VAL A 129 -14.63 4.62 -10.93
CA VAL A 129 -13.89 5.62 -11.71
C VAL A 129 -14.82 6.39 -12.64
N SER A 130 -15.58 5.69 -13.49
CA SER A 130 -16.49 6.32 -14.42
C SER A 130 -17.64 7.04 -13.72
N SER A 131 -18.22 6.44 -12.69
CA SER A 131 -19.36 7.04 -11.98
C SER A 131 -19.00 8.30 -11.18
N LEU A 132 -17.81 8.36 -10.57
CA LEU A 132 -17.41 9.45 -9.68
C LEU A 132 -16.63 10.57 -10.40
N THR A 133 -15.91 10.24 -11.47
CA THR A 133 -15.07 11.22 -12.19
C THR A 133 -15.66 11.62 -13.55
N GLY A 134 -16.60 10.85 -14.10
CA GLY A 134 -17.08 11.01 -15.47
C GLY A 134 -16.05 10.58 -16.54
N ALA A 135 -14.94 9.95 -16.13
CA ALA A 135 -13.91 9.49 -17.05
C ALA A 135 -14.28 8.17 -17.74
N THR A 136 -13.90 8.06 -19.01
CA THR A 136 -13.97 6.80 -19.75
C THR A 136 -12.76 5.95 -19.38
N VAL A 137 -12.98 4.74 -18.89
CA VAL A 137 -11.86 3.82 -18.62
C VAL A 137 -11.57 3.00 -19.88
N GLN A 138 -10.30 2.98 -20.28
CA GLN A 138 -9.79 2.25 -21.43
C GLN A 138 -8.94 1.05 -20.93
N PRO A 139 -9.56 -0.12 -20.70
CA PRO A 139 -8.84 -1.34 -20.40
C PRO A 139 -8.08 -1.85 -21.62
N ILE A 140 -6.82 -2.21 -21.43
CA ILE A 140 -6.01 -2.89 -22.45
C ILE A 140 -5.39 -4.17 -21.90
N ALA A 141 -5.13 -5.13 -22.79
CA ALA A 141 -4.46 -6.37 -22.46
C ALA A 141 -2.96 -6.24 -22.76
N PRO A 142 -2.06 -6.71 -21.88
CA PRO A 142 -0.63 -6.68 -22.14
C PRO A 142 -0.27 -7.64 -23.27
N SER A 143 0.47 -7.18 -24.26
CA SER A 143 0.92 -8.03 -25.38
C SER A 143 1.81 -9.19 -24.94
N ASN A 144 2.55 -9.00 -23.84
CA ASN A 144 3.41 -10.04 -23.24
C ASN A 144 2.66 -11.02 -22.30
N GLY A 145 1.36 -10.82 -22.08
CA GLY A 145 0.52 -11.64 -21.20
C GLY A 145 0.76 -11.47 -19.69
N GLN A 146 1.71 -10.62 -19.28
CA GLN A 146 2.15 -10.46 -17.89
C GLN A 146 1.79 -9.08 -17.33
N TYR A 147 2.35 -8.02 -17.90
CA TYR A 147 2.18 -6.64 -17.45
C TYR A 147 2.24 -5.69 -18.64
N LEU A 148 1.58 -4.53 -18.55
CA LEU A 148 1.59 -3.53 -19.63
C LEU A 148 3.00 -3.03 -19.89
N THR A 149 3.37 -2.99 -21.17
CA THR A 149 4.61 -2.37 -21.65
C THR A 149 4.36 -0.94 -22.11
N LEU A 150 5.43 -0.15 -22.25
CA LEU A 150 5.37 1.14 -22.90
C LEU A 150 4.77 1.04 -24.30
N GLU A 151 5.12 -0.01 -25.05
CA GLU A 151 4.58 -0.26 -26.39
C GLU A 151 3.05 -0.43 -26.34
N ASP A 152 2.53 -1.22 -25.39
CA ASP A 152 1.09 -1.38 -25.19
C ASP A 152 0.42 -0.03 -24.88
N ILE A 153 1.02 0.76 -23.98
CA ILE A 153 0.45 2.04 -23.54
C ILE A 153 0.47 3.07 -24.67
N SER A 154 1.61 3.24 -25.32
CA SER A 154 1.80 4.24 -26.37
C SER A 154 0.92 3.97 -27.59
N ALA A 155 0.65 2.71 -27.92
CA ALA A 155 -0.23 2.33 -29.02
C ALA A 155 -1.72 2.61 -28.74
N HIS A 156 -2.13 2.65 -27.47
CA HIS A 156 -3.55 2.77 -27.10
C HIS A 156 -3.91 4.12 -26.47
N ALA A 157 -2.93 4.86 -25.94
CA ALA A 157 -3.16 6.17 -25.36
C ALA A 157 -3.72 7.13 -26.42
N VAL A 158 -4.84 7.76 -26.10
CA VAL A 158 -5.44 8.80 -26.94
C VAL A 158 -4.81 10.12 -26.57
N LEU A 159 -3.82 10.56 -27.34
CA LEU A 159 -3.18 11.85 -27.13
C LEU A 159 -4.11 12.98 -27.60
N ASP A 160 -4.05 14.12 -26.91
CA ASP A 160 -4.88 15.28 -27.22
C ASP A 160 -4.32 16.04 -28.43
N ASP A 161 -4.95 15.87 -29.58
CA ASP A 161 -4.65 16.55 -30.84
C ASP A 161 -5.69 17.64 -31.20
N GLY A 162 -6.63 17.91 -30.31
CA GLY A 162 -7.73 18.85 -30.52
C GLY A 162 -8.98 18.24 -31.19
N ASP A 163 -9.03 16.93 -31.46
CA ASP A 163 -10.25 16.28 -31.94
C ASP A 163 -11.37 16.33 -30.90
N VAL A 164 -12.45 17.02 -31.25
CA VAL A 164 -13.64 17.19 -30.41
C VAL A 164 -14.44 15.91 -30.19
N HIS A 165 -14.22 14.87 -31.01
CA HIS A 165 -14.86 13.57 -30.89
C HIS A 165 -14.09 12.61 -29.97
N ALA A 166 -12.81 12.86 -29.75
CA ALA A 166 -11.95 12.00 -28.96
C ALA A 166 -12.19 12.15 -27.45
N CYS A 167 -11.73 11.16 -26.69
CA CYS A 167 -11.66 11.22 -25.22
C CYS A 167 -10.19 11.09 -24.82
N PRO A 168 -9.45 12.21 -24.71
CA PRO A 168 -8.02 12.17 -24.48
C PRO A 168 -7.66 11.46 -23.17
N THR A 169 -6.70 10.55 -23.23
CA THR A 169 -6.12 9.94 -22.03
C THR A 169 -5.48 11.05 -21.19
N ARG A 170 -5.76 11.06 -19.88
CA ARG A 170 -5.07 11.95 -18.92
C ARG A 170 -4.34 11.22 -17.83
N VAL A 171 -4.82 10.03 -17.48
CA VAL A 171 -4.21 9.21 -16.43
C VAL A 171 -3.92 7.82 -16.97
N ILE A 172 -2.71 7.35 -16.71
CA ILE A 172 -2.34 5.93 -16.81
C ILE A 172 -2.36 5.36 -15.39
N SER A 173 -3.19 4.36 -15.15
CA SER A 173 -3.25 3.67 -13.86
C SER A 173 -2.60 2.30 -13.97
N LEU A 174 -1.52 2.09 -13.21
CA LEU A 174 -0.81 0.81 -13.12
C LEU A 174 -1.06 0.17 -11.76
N GLU A 175 -1.17 -1.15 -11.72
CA GLU A 175 -1.30 -1.92 -10.47
C GLU A 175 -0.03 -2.74 -10.25
N ASN A 176 0.59 -2.60 -9.08
CA ASN A 176 1.80 -3.35 -8.74
C ASN A 176 1.81 -3.78 -7.27
N SER A 177 1.74 -5.07 -6.95
CA SER A 177 1.61 -6.22 -7.86
C SER A 177 0.19 -6.36 -8.45
N LEU A 178 0.07 -6.89 -9.67
CA LEU A 178 -1.20 -7.26 -10.29
C LEU A 178 -1.38 -8.79 -10.27
N ASN A 179 -2.33 -9.30 -9.47
CA ASN A 179 -2.53 -10.74 -9.25
C ASN A 179 -1.23 -11.50 -8.87
N GLY A 180 -0.36 -10.86 -8.10
CA GLY A 180 0.94 -11.41 -7.69
C GLY A 180 2.05 -11.26 -8.74
N LEU A 181 1.75 -10.75 -9.93
CA LEU A 181 2.77 -10.41 -10.93
C LEU A 181 3.41 -9.07 -10.59
N VAL A 182 4.74 -9.05 -10.59
CA VAL A 182 5.54 -7.85 -10.36
C VAL A 182 5.87 -7.20 -11.71
N MET A 183 5.46 -5.94 -11.88
CA MET A 183 5.98 -5.13 -12.98
C MET A 183 7.40 -4.67 -12.64
N PRO A 184 8.41 -4.91 -13.50
CA PRO A 184 9.78 -4.47 -13.25
C PRO A 184 9.88 -2.94 -13.18
N LEU A 185 10.67 -2.44 -12.22
CA LEU A 185 10.92 -1.00 -12.07
C LEU A 185 11.45 -0.35 -13.36
N SER A 186 12.26 -1.07 -14.14
CA SER A 186 12.77 -0.59 -15.42
C SER A 186 11.64 -0.27 -16.40
N GLU A 187 10.60 -1.12 -16.45
CA GLU A 187 9.45 -0.88 -17.31
C GLU A 187 8.58 0.25 -16.76
N THR A 188 8.36 0.29 -15.45
CA THR A 188 7.63 1.40 -14.80
C THR A 188 8.30 2.75 -15.09
N ARG A 189 9.63 2.82 -15.10
CA ARG A 189 10.39 4.03 -15.48
C ARG A 189 10.17 4.40 -16.95
N ARG A 190 10.28 3.44 -17.88
CA ARG A 190 10.01 3.68 -19.32
C ARG A 190 8.63 4.28 -19.55
N ILE A 191 7.61 3.74 -18.89
CA ILE A 191 6.23 4.23 -18.97
C ILE A 191 6.12 5.63 -18.36
N SER A 192 6.70 5.84 -17.19
CA SER A 192 6.69 7.12 -16.47
C SER A 192 7.30 8.26 -17.29
N ASP A 193 8.49 8.03 -17.84
CA ASP A 193 9.23 9.03 -18.61
C ASP A 193 8.49 9.42 -19.89
N TRP A 194 7.93 8.43 -20.59
CA TRP A 194 7.11 8.70 -21.77
C TRP A 194 5.82 9.44 -21.42
N ALA A 195 5.10 9.02 -20.39
CA ALA A 195 3.85 9.64 -19.97
C ALA A 195 4.06 11.11 -19.59
N ARG A 196 5.14 11.43 -18.86
CA ARG A 196 5.53 12.81 -18.54
C ARG A 196 5.82 13.63 -19.79
N ALA A 197 6.52 13.05 -20.77
CA ALA A 197 6.78 13.72 -22.06
C ALA A 197 5.47 14.03 -22.82
N GLN A 198 4.43 13.22 -22.63
CA GLN A 198 3.09 13.45 -23.19
C GLN A 198 2.16 14.27 -22.27
N SER A 199 2.66 14.82 -21.17
CA SER A 199 1.86 15.53 -20.15
C SER A 199 0.71 14.70 -19.56
N LEU A 200 0.90 13.38 -19.49
CA LEU A 200 0.00 12.43 -18.84
C LEU A 200 0.41 12.23 -17.39
N ARG A 201 -0.59 11.97 -16.54
CA ARG A 201 -0.38 11.64 -15.13
C ARG A 201 -0.34 10.12 -14.94
N LEU A 202 0.37 9.66 -13.92
CA LEU A 202 0.36 8.26 -13.53
C LEU A 202 -0.13 8.06 -12.10
N HIS A 203 -0.97 7.05 -11.94
CA HIS A 203 -1.40 6.52 -10.65
C HIS A 203 -0.90 5.09 -10.47
N CYS A 204 -0.43 4.75 -9.26
CA CYS A 204 -0.17 3.38 -8.87
C CYS A 204 -1.22 2.88 -7.88
N ASP A 205 -1.98 1.86 -8.26
CA ASP A 205 -2.60 0.96 -7.28
C ASP A 205 -1.51 0.05 -6.70
N GLY A 206 -0.92 0.53 -5.60
CA GLY A 206 0.14 -0.13 -4.87
C GLY A 206 -0.38 -0.92 -3.67
N ALA A 207 -1.58 -1.52 -3.76
CA ALA A 207 -2.14 -2.31 -2.67
C ALA A 207 -1.20 -3.39 -2.13
N ARG A 208 -0.26 -3.86 -2.95
CA ARG A 208 0.79 -4.83 -2.59
C ARG A 208 2.19 -4.36 -2.98
N LEU A 209 2.42 -3.05 -2.95
CA LEU A 209 3.72 -2.49 -3.34
C LEU A 209 4.81 -2.81 -2.32
N TRP A 210 4.44 -3.06 -1.05
CA TRP A 210 5.36 -3.51 -0.02
C TRP A 210 6.00 -4.86 -0.38
N GLU A 211 5.19 -5.80 -0.87
CA GLU A 211 5.61 -7.13 -1.30
C GLU A 211 6.47 -7.07 -2.56
N VAL A 212 6.15 -6.16 -3.49
CA VAL A 212 6.98 -5.89 -4.67
C VAL A 212 8.37 -5.43 -4.26
N VAL A 213 8.45 -4.49 -3.31
CA VAL A 213 9.74 -3.97 -2.79
C VAL A 213 10.50 -5.06 -2.04
N ALA A 214 9.82 -5.87 -1.23
CA ALA A 214 10.44 -7.00 -0.53
C ALA A 214 10.99 -8.04 -1.53
N ALA A 215 10.24 -8.35 -2.60
CA ALA A 215 10.66 -9.26 -3.65
C ALA A 215 11.83 -8.74 -4.49
N ALA A 216 12.06 -7.42 -4.50
CA ALA A 216 13.21 -6.81 -5.16
C ALA A 216 14.53 -7.01 -4.39
N ASP A 217 14.49 -7.53 -3.15
CA ASP A 217 15.65 -7.88 -2.33
C ASP A 217 16.74 -6.77 -2.29
N GLY A 218 16.29 -5.53 -2.03
CA GLY A 218 17.17 -4.35 -1.95
C GLY A 218 17.56 -3.73 -3.30
N ALA A 219 17.19 -4.32 -4.44
CA ALA A 219 17.46 -3.73 -5.76
C ALA A 219 16.59 -2.51 -6.07
N ALA A 220 15.46 -2.35 -5.38
CA ALA A 220 14.56 -1.21 -5.51
C ALA A 220 13.88 -0.92 -4.17
N SER A 221 13.75 0.35 -3.83
CA SER A 221 13.03 0.83 -2.66
C SER A 221 11.59 1.24 -3.00
N LEU A 222 10.76 1.44 -1.96
CA LEU A 222 9.43 2.03 -2.13
C LEU A 222 9.48 3.40 -2.79
N ARG A 223 10.50 4.20 -2.45
CA ARG A 223 10.76 5.51 -3.06
C ARG A 223 11.08 5.39 -4.55
N ASP A 224 11.83 4.38 -4.97
CA ASP A 224 12.16 4.19 -6.40
C ASP A 224 10.92 3.93 -7.26
N PHE A 225 10.01 3.08 -6.78
CA PHE A 225 8.73 2.86 -7.43
C PHE A 225 7.86 4.11 -7.37
N ALA A 226 7.68 4.70 -6.18
CA ALA A 226 6.81 5.86 -5.99
C ALA A 226 7.27 7.09 -6.79
N ALA A 227 8.57 7.25 -7.06
CA ALA A 227 9.11 8.30 -7.91
C ALA A 227 8.62 8.22 -9.36
N CYS A 228 8.10 7.08 -9.82
CA CYS A 228 7.56 6.91 -11.17
C CYS A 228 6.12 7.39 -11.33
N PHE A 229 5.42 7.71 -10.23
CA PHE A 229 3.99 8.04 -10.25
C PHE A 229 3.72 9.45 -9.76
N ASP A 230 2.58 10.04 -10.11
CA ASP A 230 2.10 11.25 -9.44
C ASP A 230 1.46 10.88 -8.10
N THR A 231 0.62 9.85 -8.08
CA THR A 231 -0.05 9.34 -6.87
C THR A 231 0.17 7.84 -6.69
N VAL A 232 0.22 7.38 -5.44
CA VAL A 232 0.38 5.96 -5.09
C VAL A 232 -0.59 5.63 -3.96
N SER A 233 -1.42 4.62 -4.14
CA SER A 233 -2.25 4.03 -3.08
C SER A 233 -1.47 2.91 -2.39
N LEU A 234 -1.33 2.95 -1.06
CA LEU A 234 -0.70 1.87 -0.27
C LEU A 234 -1.72 1.27 0.68
N ARG A 235 -1.86 -0.06 0.67
CA ARG A 235 -2.85 -0.76 1.51
C ARG A 235 -2.16 -1.38 2.74
N TRP A 236 -2.61 -0.95 3.91
CA TRP A 236 -2.14 -1.49 5.19
C TRP A 236 -2.84 -2.80 5.59
N ALA A 237 -4.13 -2.92 5.23
CA ALA A 237 -5.02 -3.98 5.71
C ALA A 237 -4.85 -5.36 5.02
N ALA A 238 -3.74 -5.53 4.30
CA ALA A 238 -3.35 -6.79 3.66
C ALA A 238 -1.86 -7.04 3.99
N ALA A 239 -0.97 -6.23 3.42
CA ALA A 239 0.48 -6.37 3.55
C ALA A 239 0.99 -6.22 5.00
N CYS A 240 0.42 -5.30 5.77
CA CYS A 240 0.93 -4.91 7.09
C CYS A 240 0.07 -5.46 8.24
N GLY A 241 -0.82 -6.40 7.96
CA GLY A 241 -1.60 -7.13 8.97
C GLY A 241 -2.65 -6.31 9.72
N SER A 242 -2.90 -5.05 9.35
CA SER A 242 -3.96 -4.26 9.99
C SER A 242 -5.33 -4.69 9.51
N ARG A 243 -6.37 -4.42 10.30
CA ARG A 243 -7.75 -4.71 9.90
C ARG A 243 -8.56 -3.44 10.10
N ALA A 244 -9.27 -3.00 9.05
CA ALA A 244 -10.34 -2.03 9.22
C ALA A 244 -11.46 -2.70 10.04
N TRP A 245 -11.80 -2.14 11.21
CA TRP A 245 -12.71 -2.74 12.20
C TRP A 245 -14.18 -2.85 11.75
N TRP A 246 -14.50 -2.55 10.49
CA TRP A 246 -15.85 -2.55 9.95
C TRP A 246 -16.18 -3.82 9.16
N ARG A 247 -16.09 -5.00 9.79
CA ARG A 247 -16.83 -6.18 9.31
C ARG A 247 -18.23 -6.16 9.90
N ARG A 248 -19.17 -5.57 9.17
CA ARG A 248 -20.60 -5.87 9.32
C ARG A 248 -20.77 -7.37 9.08
N ARG A 249 -21.14 -8.14 10.11
CA ARG A 249 -21.72 -9.49 9.89
C ARG A 249 -22.89 -9.28 8.92
N ARG A 250 -22.77 -9.71 7.67
CA ARG A 250 -23.94 -9.85 6.79
C ARG A 250 -24.76 -11.03 7.31
N ALA A 251 -25.57 -10.78 8.32
CA ALA A 251 -26.83 -11.47 8.49
C ALA A 251 -27.87 -10.54 7.89
N TRP A 252 -28.21 -10.76 6.62
CA TRP A 252 -29.48 -10.28 6.10
C TRP A 252 -30.36 -11.52 5.93
N PRO A 253 -31.49 -11.65 6.63
CA PRO A 253 -32.48 -12.64 6.28
C PRO A 253 -33.05 -12.26 4.92
N SER A 254 -33.04 -13.21 3.98
CA SER A 254 -33.78 -13.11 2.73
C SER A 254 -35.27 -12.90 3.04
N THR A 255 -35.81 -11.78 2.56
CA THR A 255 -37.24 -11.57 2.31
C THR A 255 -37.40 -11.26 0.84
#